data_AF-A0A7K9HAP9-F1
#
_entry.id   AF-A0A7K9HAP9-F1
#
_cell.length_a   1.000
_cell.length_b   1.000
_cell.length_c   1.000
_cell.angle_alpha   90.00
_cell.angle_beta   90.00
_cell.angle_gamma   90.00
#
_symmetry.space_group_name_H-M   'P 1'
#
loop_
_entity.id
_entity.type
_entity.pdbx_description
1 polymer ?
#
loop_
_entity_poly.entity_id
_entity_poly.type
_entity_poly.pdbx_seq_one_letter_code
_entity_poly.pdbx_strand_id
1 'polypeptide(L)'
;ISDDSSDSEMEEQTTTDLPLLKLDEWLHLRLDPEGAALLFPLKQKWHSLFLCQMRAPSKLQSQAAETTVKAIVAVLSSEEQSAGLQQPAGIGQRPRLMTSEELPLASPWRSTNSRKSSAETELSDSSNAEK
;
A
#
# COMPACT_ATOMS: atom_id res chain seq x y z
N ILE A 1 46.02 18.14 21.88
CA ILE A 1 46.47 16.73 21.90
C ILE A 1 45.30 15.94 22.47
N SER A 2 44.55 15.18 21.68
CA SER A 2 44.67 14.86 20.26
C SER A 2 43.31 14.46 19.73
N ASP A 3 43.18 14.63 18.42
CA ASP A 3 42.09 14.33 17.51
C ASP A 3 41.53 12.90 17.65
N ASP A 4 40.21 12.77 17.47
CA ASP A 4 39.59 11.59 16.87
C ASP A 4 38.37 12.06 16.05
N SER A 5 38.65 12.87 15.03
CA SER A 5 37.74 13.07 13.92
C SER A 5 37.73 11.78 13.11
N SER A 6 36.83 10.86 13.47
CA SER A 6 36.60 9.63 12.72
C SER A 6 35.87 9.99 11.41
N ASP A 7 36.65 10.34 10.40
CA ASP A 7 36.23 10.55 9.02
C ASP A 7 36.26 9.21 8.27
N SER A 8 35.13 8.52 8.26
CA SER A 8 34.96 7.24 7.54
C SER A 8 34.52 7.51 6.11
N GLU A 9 35.43 8.02 5.28
CA GLU A 9 35.25 8.15 3.84
C GLU A 9 35.44 6.77 3.18
N MET A 10 34.41 5.94 3.19
CA MET A 10 34.38 4.72 2.36
C MET A 10 33.09 4.61 1.54
N GLU A 11 32.64 5.72 0.97
CA GLU A 11 31.59 5.67 -0.03
C GLU A 11 32.22 5.82 -1.42
N GLU A 12 32.40 4.67 -2.07
CA GLU A 12 31.87 4.49 -3.42
C GLU A 12 32.66 5.13 -4.59
N GLN A 13 33.87 4.64 -4.84
CA GLN A 13 34.62 4.94 -6.08
C GLN A 13 33.97 4.41 -7.38
N THR A 14 32.86 3.68 -7.29
CA THR A 14 32.23 3.01 -8.45
C THR A 14 31.04 3.76 -9.05
N THR A 15 30.50 4.78 -8.37
CA THR A 15 29.35 5.55 -8.88
C THR A 15 29.71 6.89 -9.51
N THR A 16 31.00 7.26 -9.53
CA THR A 16 31.46 8.54 -10.07
C THR A 16 31.28 8.69 -11.59
N ASP A 17 31.20 7.57 -12.34
CA ASP A 17 31.07 7.58 -13.79
C ASP A 17 29.62 7.44 -14.30
N LEU A 18 28.65 7.24 -13.41
CA LEU A 18 27.25 7.12 -13.81
C LEU A 18 26.65 8.51 -14.12
N PRO A 19 25.91 8.65 -15.23
CA PRO A 19 25.27 9.91 -15.56
C PRO A 19 24.26 10.31 -14.47
N LEU A 20 24.31 11.58 -14.09
CA LEU A 20 23.40 12.16 -13.11
C LEU A 20 22.09 12.60 -13.79
N LEU A 21 21.01 11.90 -13.49
CA LEU A 21 19.66 12.27 -13.90
C LEU A 21 19.03 13.22 -12.88
N LYS A 22 18.82 14.48 -13.29
CA LYS A 22 18.06 15.45 -12.51
C LYS A 22 16.57 15.35 -12.85
N LEU A 23 15.74 15.00 -11.88
CA LEU A 23 14.29 14.93 -12.07
C LEU A 23 13.56 16.20 -11.59
N ASP A 24 14.10 16.86 -10.56
CA ASP A 24 13.58 18.09 -9.95
C ASP A 24 14.73 18.80 -9.19
N GLU A 25 14.46 19.96 -8.61
CA GLU A 25 15.43 20.75 -7.83
C GLU A 25 16.03 19.97 -6.65
N TRP A 26 15.29 19.01 -6.10
CA TRP A 26 15.70 18.22 -4.93
C TRP A 26 16.03 16.76 -5.25
N LEU A 27 15.72 16.26 -6.45
CA LEU A 27 15.82 14.83 -6.76
C LEU A 27 16.81 14.56 -7.90
N HIS A 28 17.95 13.99 -7.50
CA HIS A 28 19.09 13.69 -8.34
C HIS A 28 19.41 12.19 -8.22
N LEU A 29 19.37 11.47 -9.32
CA LEU A 29 19.59 10.02 -9.36
C LEU A 29 20.83 9.71 -10.20
N ARG A 30 21.69 8.81 -9.73
CA ARG A 30 22.73 8.20 -10.56
C ARG A 30 22.16 6.92 -11.13
N LEU A 31 22.10 6.82 -12.45
CA LEU A 31 21.52 5.67 -13.14
C LEU A 31 22.34 5.37 -14.38
N ASP A 32 22.33 4.10 -14.80
CA ASP A 32 22.90 3.70 -16.08
C ASP A 32 22.25 4.50 -17.25
N PRO A 33 23.02 4.94 -18.27
CA PRO A 33 22.49 5.67 -19.41
C PRO A 33 21.30 4.99 -20.09
N GLU A 34 21.25 3.66 -20.16
CA GLU A 34 20.12 2.94 -20.75
C GLU A 34 18.87 3.09 -19.88
N GLY A 35 19.01 2.93 -18.57
CA GLY A 35 17.92 3.15 -17.61
C GLY A 35 17.41 4.59 -17.62
N ALA A 36 18.31 5.57 -17.68
CA ALA A 36 17.97 6.99 -17.75
C ALA A 36 17.17 7.32 -19.03
N ALA A 37 17.54 6.73 -20.16
CA ALA A 37 16.82 6.90 -21.43
C ALA A 37 15.40 6.30 -21.41
N LEU A 38 15.17 5.23 -20.64
CA LEU A 38 13.87 4.57 -20.54
C LEU A 38 12.94 5.20 -19.48
N LEU A 39 13.48 5.84 -18.45
CA LEU A 39 12.70 6.43 -17.37
C LEU A 39 11.80 7.57 -17.83
N PHE A 40 12.33 8.45 -18.69
CA PHE A 40 11.57 9.60 -19.18
C PHE A 40 10.34 9.20 -20.01
N PRO A 41 10.44 8.30 -21.02
CA PRO A 41 9.29 7.74 -21.71
C PRO A 41 8.28 7.04 -20.79
N LEU A 42 8.75 6.30 -19.79
CA LEU A 42 7.87 5.63 -18.83
C LEU A 42 7.04 6.64 -18.03
N LYS A 43 7.69 7.70 -17.54
CA LYS A 43 7.03 8.82 -16.84
C LYS A 43 6.00 9.52 -17.74
N GLN A 44 6.33 9.81 -18.99
CA GLN A 44 5.40 10.42 -19.94
C GLN A 44 4.16 9.56 -20.20
N LYS A 45 4.36 8.24 -20.39
CA LYS A 45 3.27 7.28 -20.59
C LYS A 45 2.37 7.20 -19.36
N TRP A 46 2.96 7.16 -18.16
CA TRP A 46 2.23 7.20 -16.89
C TRP A 46 1.37 8.46 -16.77
N HIS A 47 1.94 9.64 -17.00
CA HIS A 47 1.19 10.91 -16.93
C HIS A 47 0.01 10.93 -17.92
N SER A 48 0.24 10.50 -19.15
CA SER A 48 -0.81 10.44 -20.17
C SER A 48 -1.93 9.48 -19.78
N LEU A 49 -1.58 8.31 -19.23
CA LEU A 49 -2.53 7.33 -18.73
C LEU A 49 -3.34 7.88 -17.56
N PHE A 50 -2.68 8.51 -16.60
CA PHE A 50 -3.31 9.09 -15.42
C PHE A 50 -4.34 10.16 -15.80
N LEU A 51 -3.98 11.09 -16.68
CA LEU A 51 -4.90 12.11 -17.19
C LEU A 51 -6.10 11.49 -17.92
N CYS A 52 -5.87 10.46 -18.73
CA CYS A 52 -6.94 9.75 -19.41
C CYS A 52 -7.91 9.09 -18.42
N GLN A 53 -7.38 8.45 -17.36
CA GLN A 53 -8.19 7.80 -16.34
C GLN A 53 -9.00 8.80 -15.51
N MET A 54 -8.42 9.94 -15.12
CA MET A 54 -9.17 10.99 -14.42
C MET A 54 -10.35 11.51 -15.25
N ARG A 55 -10.18 11.59 -16.58
CA ARG A 55 -11.23 12.09 -17.47
C ARG A 55 -12.34 11.06 -17.71
N ALA A 56 -12.04 9.77 -17.62
CA ALA A 56 -13.00 8.72 -17.93
C ALA A 56 -12.70 7.42 -17.15
N PRO A 57 -13.03 7.36 -15.85
CA PRO A 57 -12.66 6.25 -14.98
C PRO A 57 -13.38 4.93 -15.32
N SER A 58 -14.50 4.98 -16.03
CA SER A 58 -15.29 3.81 -16.40
C SER A 58 -14.87 3.14 -17.72
N LYS A 59 -13.88 3.70 -18.43
CA LYS A 59 -13.44 3.12 -19.71
C LYS A 59 -12.49 1.95 -19.48
N LEU A 60 -12.74 0.85 -20.18
CA LEU A 60 -11.80 -0.25 -20.29
C LEU A 60 -10.48 0.29 -20.86
N GLN A 61 -9.39 0.07 -20.13
CA GLN A 61 -8.08 0.60 -20.49
C GLN A 61 -7.53 -0.14 -21.72
N SER A 62 -6.77 0.57 -22.56
CA SER A 62 -6.09 -0.05 -23.70
C SER A 62 -5.01 -1.03 -23.21
N GLN A 63 -4.71 -2.07 -24.01
CA GLN A 63 -3.59 -2.98 -23.75
C GLN A 63 -2.27 -2.22 -23.51
N ALA A 64 -2.04 -1.12 -24.22
CA ALA A 64 -0.85 -0.29 -24.03
C ALA A 64 -0.80 0.42 -22.67
N ALA A 65 -1.96 0.72 -22.09
CA ALA A 65 -2.07 1.29 -20.76
C ALA A 65 -1.79 0.21 -19.70
N GLU A 66 -2.37 -0.98 -19.85
CA GLU A 66 -2.07 -2.12 -18.97
C GLU A 66 -0.59 -2.51 -18.98
N THR A 67 0.04 -2.54 -20.15
CA THR A 67 1.48 -2.84 -20.24
C THR A 67 2.33 -1.75 -19.58
N THR A 68 1.92 -0.48 -19.66
CA THR A 68 2.59 0.61 -18.95
C THR A 68 2.50 0.42 -17.44
N VAL A 69 1.32 0.09 -16.90
CA VAL A 69 1.16 -0.19 -15.46
C VAL A 69 1.98 -1.41 -15.04
N LYS A 70 1.95 -2.50 -15.81
CA LYS A 70 2.76 -3.70 -15.54
C LYS A 70 4.25 -3.40 -15.56
N ALA A 71 4.72 -2.57 -16.49
CA ALA A 71 6.12 -2.16 -16.54
C ALA A 71 6.52 -1.36 -15.29
N ILE A 72 5.69 -0.43 -14.85
CA ILE A 72 5.92 0.34 -13.61
C ILE A 72 6.00 -0.60 -12.40
N VAL A 73 5.03 -1.51 -12.27
CA VAL A 73 5.02 -2.52 -11.19
C VAL A 73 6.29 -3.36 -11.24
N ALA A 74 6.69 -3.85 -12.41
CA ALA A 74 7.89 -4.66 -12.57
C ALA A 74 9.17 -3.92 -12.14
N VAL A 75 9.33 -2.66 -12.55
CA VAL A 75 10.49 -1.82 -12.18
C VAL A 75 10.52 -1.56 -10.68
N LEU A 76 9.38 -1.21 -10.08
CA LEU A 76 9.31 -0.97 -8.64
C LEU A 76 9.54 -2.25 -7.84
N SER A 77 9.00 -3.38 -8.27
CA SER A 77 9.21 -4.67 -7.62
C SER A 77 10.65 -5.15 -7.77
N SER A 78 11.30 -4.98 -8.92
CA SER A 78 12.72 -5.35 -9.06
C SER A 78 13.62 -4.51 -8.17
N GLU A 79 13.33 -3.22 -8.04
CA GLU A 79 14.06 -2.32 -7.15
C GLU A 79 13.83 -2.69 -5.68
N GLU A 80 12.57 -2.95 -5.30
CA GLU A 80 12.20 -3.39 -3.96
C GLU A 80 12.94 -4.67 -3.54
N GLN A 81 13.01 -5.67 -4.43
CA GLN A 81 13.79 -6.88 -4.20
C GLN A 81 15.29 -6.62 -4.11
N SER A 82 15.82 -5.71 -4.93
CA SER A 82 17.25 -5.35 -4.93
C SER A 82 17.65 -4.61 -3.66
N ALA A 83 16.75 -3.78 -3.11
CA ALA A 83 16.90 -3.10 -1.84
C ALA A 83 16.64 -4.01 -0.62
N GLY A 84 16.24 -5.26 -0.84
CA GLY A 84 15.91 -6.21 0.23
C GLY A 84 14.64 -5.84 1.02
N LEU A 85 13.78 -5.01 0.45
CA LEU A 85 12.54 -4.58 1.08
C LEU A 85 11.49 -5.70 0.94
N GLN A 86 10.97 -6.18 2.06
CA GLN A 86 9.90 -7.17 2.07
C GLN A 86 8.57 -6.50 2.40
N GLN A 87 7.58 -6.63 1.50
CA GLN A 87 6.23 -6.17 1.79
C GLN A 87 5.64 -6.98 2.96
N PRO A 88 5.12 -6.32 4.01
CA PRO A 88 4.42 -7.02 5.07
C PRO A 88 3.13 -7.66 4.53
N ALA A 89 2.77 -8.80 5.10
CA ALA A 89 1.54 -9.50 4.72
C ALA A 89 0.33 -8.58 4.95
N GLY A 90 -0.51 -8.43 3.92
CA GLY A 90 -1.75 -7.67 4.00
C GLY A 90 -1.73 -6.25 3.44
N ILE A 91 -0.60 -5.76 2.91
CA ILE A 91 -0.59 -4.48 2.18
C ILE A 91 -1.51 -4.55 0.95
N GLY A 92 -2.32 -3.52 0.74
CA GLY A 92 -3.31 -3.51 -0.35
C GLY A 92 -4.54 -4.40 -0.15
N GLN A 93 -4.66 -5.09 1.01
CA GLN A 93 -5.92 -5.75 1.34
C GLN A 93 -7.02 -4.71 1.51
N ARG A 94 -8.13 -4.92 0.79
CA ARG A 94 -9.34 -4.13 0.98
C ARG A 94 -9.79 -4.28 2.45
N PRO A 95 -10.08 -3.18 3.17
CA PRO A 95 -10.67 -3.27 4.49
C PRO A 95 -11.85 -4.24 4.47
N ARG A 96 -11.85 -5.22 5.38
CA ARG A 96 -12.93 -6.20 5.44
C ARG A 96 -14.23 -5.47 5.73
N LEU A 97 -15.25 -5.69 4.90
CA LEU A 97 -16.60 -5.21 5.17
C LEU A 97 -17.06 -5.88 6.46
N MET A 98 -17.17 -5.11 7.53
CA MET A 98 -17.78 -5.56 8.75
C MET A 98 -19.29 -5.59 8.52
N THR A 99 -19.90 -6.76 8.46
CA THR A 99 -21.36 -6.88 8.60
C THR A 99 -21.71 -6.49 10.03
N SER A 100 -22.61 -5.53 10.22
CA SER A 100 -22.96 -4.93 11.53
C SER A 100 -23.60 -5.91 12.54
N GLU A 101 -23.67 -7.20 12.23
CA GLU A 101 -24.46 -8.19 12.97
C GLU A 101 -23.61 -9.14 13.83
N GLU A 102 -22.29 -9.01 13.81
CA GLU A 102 -21.40 -9.66 14.77
C GLU A 102 -20.71 -8.59 15.61
N LEU A 103 -21.50 -7.96 16.49
CA LEU A 103 -20.94 -7.45 17.74
C LEU A 103 -20.26 -8.63 18.43
N PRO A 104 -18.95 -8.59 18.69
CA PRO A 104 -18.37 -9.51 19.66
C PRO A 104 -19.00 -9.13 21.00
N LEU A 105 -20.03 -9.88 21.40
CA LEU A 105 -20.33 -10.05 22.81
C LEU A 105 -19.00 -10.49 23.45
N ALA A 106 -18.42 -9.58 24.22
CA ALA A 106 -17.14 -9.68 24.90
C ALA A 106 -15.89 -9.54 24.01
N SER A 107 -15.37 -8.31 23.95
CA SER A 107 -13.94 -8.17 24.19
C SER A 107 -13.65 -8.65 25.63
N PRO A 108 -12.63 -9.50 25.89
CA PRO A 108 -12.28 -9.90 27.25
C PRO A 108 -11.43 -8.78 27.88
N TRP A 109 -11.96 -7.55 27.90
CA TRP A 109 -11.46 -6.56 28.83
C TRP A 109 -11.93 -7.04 30.20
N ARG A 110 -10.99 -7.58 30.98
CA ARG A 110 -11.23 -8.03 32.36
C ARG A 110 -12.14 -7.02 33.07
N SER A 111 -13.34 -7.46 33.41
CA SER A 111 -14.18 -6.77 34.37
C SER A 111 -14.91 -7.82 35.18
N THR A 112 -14.18 -8.29 36.18
CA THR A 112 -14.75 -9.00 37.32
C THR A 112 -15.63 -8.01 38.08
N ASN A 113 -16.96 -8.09 37.94
CA ASN A 113 -17.83 -7.98 39.12
C ASN A 113 -19.32 -8.27 38.85
N SER A 114 -19.83 -9.13 39.73
CA SER A 114 -21.14 -9.02 40.37
C SER A 114 -22.41 -9.28 39.56
N ARG A 115 -22.60 -10.56 39.21
CA ARG A 115 -23.71 -11.41 39.68
C ARG A 115 -24.82 -10.68 40.46
N LYS A 116 -25.99 -10.41 39.83
CA LYS A 116 -27.34 -10.94 40.20
C LYS A 116 -28.44 -10.15 39.47
N SER A 117 -29.31 -10.83 38.74
CA SER A 117 -30.72 -10.44 38.61
C SER A 117 -31.52 -11.66 38.17
N SER A 118 -32.01 -12.39 39.15
CA SER A 118 -33.10 -13.36 39.03
C SER A 118 -34.42 -12.61 39.03
N ALA A 119 -35.32 -12.94 38.12
CA ALA A 119 -36.75 -13.14 38.40
C ALA A 119 -37.52 -13.37 37.09
N GLU A 120 -38.16 -14.52 37.04
CA GLU A 120 -39.22 -14.93 36.14
C GLU A 120 -40.41 -13.94 36.18
N THR A 121 -41.22 -13.90 35.12
CA THR A 121 -42.69 -13.97 35.22
C THR A 121 -43.27 -14.22 33.83
N GLU A 122 -43.96 -15.34 33.71
CA GLU A 122 -44.77 -15.82 32.60
C GLU A 122 -46.05 -14.98 32.40
N LEU A 123 -46.54 -14.86 31.15
CA LEU A 123 -47.96 -14.80 30.75
C LEU A 123 -47.98 -15.14 29.23
N SER A 124 -48.37 -16.36 28.79
CA SER A 124 -49.75 -16.86 28.52
C SER A 124 -50.56 -15.92 27.59
N ASP A 125 -51.33 -16.32 26.58
CA ASP A 125 -51.77 -17.60 26.00
C ASP A 125 -52.42 -17.27 24.62
N SER A 126 -52.59 -18.31 23.83
CA SER A 126 -53.16 -18.51 22.49
C SER A 126 -54.45 -17.75 22.07
N SER A 127 -54.61 -17.63 20.73
CA SER A 127 -55.90 -17.91 20.07
C SER A 127 -55.72 -18.22 18.58
N ASN A 128 -56.08 -19.45 18.22
CA ASN A 128 -56.29 -19.99 16.87
C ASN A 128 -57.79 -19.96 16.55
N ALA A 129 -58.18 -19.67 15.30
CA ALA A 129 -59.41 -20.11 14.60
C ALA A 129 -59.56 -19.31 13.28
N GLU A 130 -59.49 -19.96 12.11
CA GLU A 130 -60.63 -20.36 11.24
C GLU A 130 -61.09 -19.16 10.35
N LYS A 131 -61.30 -19.25 9.03
CA LYS A 131 -61.79 -20.30 8.15
C LYS A 131 -61.46 -19.94 6.70
#